data_AF-A0A7W7S9I5-F1
#
_entry.id   AF-A0A7W7S9I5-F1
#
_cell.length_a   1.000
_cell.length_b   1.000
_cell.length_c   1.000
_cell.angle_alpha   90.00
_cell.angle_beta   90.00
_cell.angle_gamma   90.00
#
_symmetry.space_group_name_H-M   'P 1'
#
loop_
_entity.id
_entity.type
_entity.pdbx_description
1 polymer ?
#
loop_
_entity_poly.entity_id
_entity_poly.type
_entity_poly.pdbx_seq_one_letter_code
_entity_poly.pdbx_strand_id
1 'polypeptide(L)'
;MSEHDEYLIRAGEPDLAPARARLAGRQSELLAALVAGGPVPAGFDERQIRIQIHGLATKRRDTVARVDPALERILGHEYGPLFLRYAAAHPMTDGYRTDARTFATWALTADPTATWRPALERHLHPKRHWWRR
;
A
#
# COMPACT_ATOMS: atom_id res chain seq x y z
N MET A 1 -13.15 11.99 -27.76
CA MET A 1 -12.06 12.98 -27.81
C MET A 1 -12.49 14.12 -26.93
N SER A 2 -11.81 14.32 -25.81
CA SER A 2 -12.24 15.27 -24.77
C SER A 2 -11.87 16.70 -25.19
N GLU A 3 -12.62 17.73 -24.78
CA GLU A 3 -12.30 19.15 -25.03
C GLU A 3 -10.87 19.54 -24.62
N HIS A 4 -10.29 18.83 -23.64
CA HIS A 4 -8.89 18.99 -23.24
C HIS A 4 -7.88 18.63 -24.34
N ASP A 5 -8.21 17.67 -25.20
CA ASP A 5 -7.37 17.24 -26.32
C ASP A 5 -7.34 18.34 -27.41
N GLU A 6 -8.45 19.05 -27.61
CA GLU A 6 -8.62 20.08 -28.63
C GLU A 6 -7.89 21.38 -28.28
N TYR A 7 -7.82 21.71 -26.99
CA TYR A 7 -7.09 22.89 -26.49
C TYR A 7 -5.57 22.79 -26.69
N LEU A 8 -5.01 21.57 -26.58
CA LEU A 8 -3.57 21.32 -26.79
C LEU A 8 -3.18 21.38 -28.27
N ILE A 9 -4.10 21.06 -29.18
CA ILE A 9 -3.88 21.11 -30.63
C ILE A 9 -3.88 22.56 -31.14
N ARG A 10 -4.71 23.45 -30.57
CA ARG A 10 -4.89 24.84 -31.02
C ARG A 10 -3.77 25.80 -30.62
N ALA A 11 -2.94 25.45 -29.64
CA ALA A 11 -1.85 26.29 -29.12
C ALA A 11 -0.51 26.19 -29.91
N GLY A 12 -0.44 25.34 -30.95
CA GLY A 12 0.69 25.38 -31.89
C GLY A 12 1.98 24.71 -31.43
N GLU A 13 1.95 23.74 -30.51
CA GLU A 13 3.11 22.86 -30.30
C GLU A 13 2.72 21.37 -30.45
N PRO A 14 2.68 20.85 -31.69
CA PRO A 14 2.30 19.46 -31.97
C PRO A 14 3.20 18.40 -31.29
N ASP A 15 4.38 18.78 -30.79
CA ASP A 15 5.32 17.88 -30.07
C ASP A 15 5.01 17.74 -28.57
N LEU A 16 4.24 18.67 -27.97
CA LEU A 16 3.95 18.63 -26.53
C LEU A 16 3.01 17.50 -26.13
N ALA A 17 2.02 17.16 -26.96
CA ALA A 17 1.07 16.08 -26.65
C ALA A 17 1.77 14.70 -26.63
N PRO A 18 2.57 14.31 -27.65
CA PRO A 18 3.41 13.12 -27.60
C PRO A 18 4.41 13.13 -26.43
N ALA A 19 5.03 14.27 -26.12
CA ALA A 19 5.97 14.38 -25.00
C ALA A 19 5.29 14.15 -23.63
N ARG A 20 4.10 14.72 -23.42
CA ARG A 20 3.30 14.52 -22.22
C ARG A 20 2.87 13.06 -22.06
N ALA A 21 2.45 12.41 -23.15
CA ALA A 21 2.08 11.00 -23.13
C ALA A 21 3.27 10.11 -22.73
N ARG A 22 4.47 10.37 -23.28
CA ARG A 22 5.71 9.67 -22.88
C ARG A 22 6.02 9.87 -21.40
N LEU A 23 5.94 11.12 -20.90
CA LEU A 23 6.18 11.40 -19.48
C LEU A 23 5.19 10.67 -18.58
N ALA A 24 3.90 10.70 -18.92
CA ALA A 24 2.86 10.00 -18.16
C ALA A 24 3.13 8.50 -18.07
N GLY A 25 3.50 7.86 -19.20
CA GLY A 25 3.88 6.44 -19.21
C GLY A 25 5.05 6.14 -18.27
N ARG A 26 6.09 6.98 -18.31
CA ARG A 26 7.27 6.83 -17.43
C ARG A 26 6.95 7.06 -15.95
N GLN A 27 6.04 7.98 -15.65
CA GLN A 27 5.54 8.18 -14.29
C GLN A 27 4.73 6.97 -13.81
N SER A 28 3.89 6.39 -14.67
CA SER A 28 3.15 5.17 -14.35
C SER A 28 4.07 3.97 -14.10
N GLU A 29 5.13 3.79 -14.90
CA GLU A 29 6.16 2.76 -14.68
C GLU A 29 6.84 2.95 -13.31
N LEU A 30 7.23 4.18 -12.98
CA LEU A 30 7.86 4.48 -11.68
C LEU A 30 6.90 4.22 -10.51
N LEU A 31 5.64 4.63 -10.63
CA LEU A 31 4.63 4.34 -9.61
C LEU A 31 4.43 2.84 -9.45
N ALA A 32 4.33 2.09 -10.54
CA ALA A 32 4.20 0.64 -10.50
C ALA A 32 5.39 -0.03 -9.78
N ALA A 33 6.62 0.43 -10.05
CA ALA A 33 7.80 -0.06 -9.35
C ALA A 33 7.78 0.24 -7.84
N LEU A 34 7.32 1.44 -7.47
CA LEU A 34 7.30 1.89 -6.08
C LEU A 34 6.20 1.25 -5.22
N VAL A 35 5.02 0.98 -5.80
CA VAL A 35 3.83 0.59 -5.01
C VAL A 35 3.21 -0.76 -5.39
N ALA A 36 3.55 -1.32 -6.56
CA ALA A 36 2.92 -2.52 -7.10
C ALA A 36 3.91 -3.63 -7.49
N GLY A 37 5.20 -3.48 -7.16
CA GLY A 37 6.22 -4.49 -7.45
C GLY A 37 6.62 -4.57 -8.93
N GLY A 38 6.39 -3.50 -9.69
CA GLY A 38 6.87 -3.39 -11.08
C GLY A 38 8.40 -3.38 -11.17
N PRO A 39 8.96 -3.65 -12.37
CA PRO A 39 10.40 -3.56 -12.58
C PRO A 39 10.91 -2.12 -12.41
N VAL A 40 12.17 -1.96 -12.00
CA VAL A 40 12.79 -0.63 -11.93
C VAL A 40 12.90 -0.05 -13.35
N PRO A 41 12.30 1.13 -13.63
CA PRO A 41 12.36 1.71 -14.96
C PRO A 41 13.79 2.14 -15.30
N ALA A 42 14.17 2.01 -16.58
CA ALA A 42 15.51 2.37 -17.05
C ALA A 42 15.91 3.80 -16.62
N GLY A 43 17.17 4.01 -16.23
CA GLY A 43 17.66 5.32 -15.79
C GLY A 43 17.35 5.70 -14.33
N PHE A 44 16.61 4.87 -13.59
CA PHE A 44 16.51 4.99 -12.14
C PHE A 44 17.53 4.09 -11.44
N ASP A 45 18.08 4.59 -10.33
CA ASP A 45 18.97 3.82 -9.48
C ASP A 45 18.17 2.80 -8.65
N GLU A 46 18.48 1.52 -8.80
CA GLU A 46 17.76 0.43 -8.16
C GLU A 46 17.82 0.51 -6.63
N ARG A 47 18.94 0.98 -6.06
CA ARG A 47 19.11 1.14 -4.61
C ARG A 47 18.21 2.27 -4.10
N GLN A 48 18.13 3.39 -4.81
CA GLN A 48 17.23 4.49 -4.46
C GLN A 48 15.77 4.04 -4.50
N ILE A 49 15.37 3.27 -5.52
CA ILE A 49 14.01 2.71 -5.59
C ILE A 49 13.71 1.82 -4.39
N ARG A 50 14.63 0.92 -4.01
CA ARG A 50 14.44 0.07 -2.81
C ARG A 50 14.29 0.88 -1.52
N ILE A 51 15.04 1.98 -1.37
CA ILE A 51 14.90 2.90 -0.23
C ILE A 51 13.51 3.53 -0.22
N GLN A 52 13.02 3.98 -1.38
CA GLN A 52 11.69 4.60 -1.49
C GLN A 52 10.56 3.58 -1.22
N ILE A 53 10.66 2.36 -1.75
CA ILE A 53 9.71 1.27 -1.45
C ILE A 53 9.62 1.05 0.06
N HIS A 54 10.77 0.97 0.74
CA HIS A 54 10.80 0.79 2.19
C HIS A 54 10.19 1.98 2.95
N GLY A 55 10.49 3.21 2.53
CA GLY A 55 9.90 4.42 3.10
C GLY A 55 8.37 4.46 2.94
N LEU A 56 7.86 4.10 1.76
CA LEU A 56 6.43 4.00 1.49
C LEU A 56 5.76 2.90 2.32
N ALA A 57 6.39 1.72 2.45
CA ALA A 57 5.90 0.64 3.31
C ALA A 57 5.84 1.06 4.79
N THR A 58 6.83 1.81 5.26
CA THR A 58 6.86 2.40 6.61
C THR A 58 5.74 3.42 6.78
N LYS A 59 5.51 4.28 5.79
CA LYS A 59 4.41 5.25 5.83
C LYS A 59 3.04 4.58 5.86
N ARG A 60 2.88 3.51 5.09
CA ARG A 60 1.67 2.69 5.06
C ARG A 60 1.43 2.04 6.42
N ARG A 61 2.47 1.46 7.04
CA ARG A 61 2.43 0.92 8.41
C ARG A 61 1.88 1.96 9.38
N ASP A 62 2.50 3.14 9.43
CA ASP A 62 2.13 4.18 10.39
C ASP A 62 0.70 4.71 10.16
N THR A 63 0.22 4.66 8.91
CA THR A 63 -1.14 5.03 8.57
C THR A 63 -2.13 3.94 9.02
N VAL A 64 -1.80 2.66 8.82
CA VAL A 64 -2.61 1.53 9.30
C VAL A 64 -2.69 1.51 10.82
N ALA A 65 -1.58 1.75 11.53
CA ALA A 65 -1.59 1.90 12.99
C ALA A 65 -2.53 3.02 13.46
N ARG A 66 -2.65 4.10 12.69
CA ARG A 66 -3.59 5.18 12.98
C ARG A 66 -5.04 4.81 12.71
N VAL A 67 -5.29 4.03 11.67
CA VAL A 67 -6.63 3.58 11.27
C VAL A 67 -7.16 2.49 12.21
N ASP A 68 -6.27 1.64 12.70
CA ASP A 68 -6.57 0.57 13.66
C ASP A 68 -5.47 0.46 14.75
N PRO A 69 -5.50 1.34 15.76
CA PRO A 69 -4.49 1.38 16.83
C PRO A 69 -4.45 0.11 17.69
N ALA A 70 -5.48 -0.74 17.61
CA ALA A 70 -5.47 -1.99 18.34
C ALA A 70 -4.45 -2.99 17.79
N LEU A 71 -4.17 -2.95 16.48
CA LEU A 71 -3.18 -3.84 15.87
C LEU A 71 -1.79 -3.60 16.45
N GLU A 72 -1.34 -2.35 16.49
CA GLU A 72 -0.03 -2.01 17.05
C GLU A 72 0.08 -2.40 18.54
N ARG A 73 -0.99 -2.19 19.31
CA ARG A 73 -1.03 -2.59 20.72
C ARG A 73 -1.01 -4.10 20.93
N ILE A 74 -1.69 -4.86 20.08
CA ILE A 74 -1.79 -6.33 20.18
C ILE A 74 -0.48 -6.99 19.75
N LEU A 75 0.10 -6.56 18.64
CA LEU A 75 1.33 -7.14 18.08
C LEU A 75 2.60 -6.59 18.76
N GLY A 76 2.51 -5.41 19.40
CA GLY A 76 3.63 -4.79 20.11
C GLY A 76 4.86 -4.62 19.23
N HIS A 77 6.02 -5.06 19.73
CA HIS A 77 7.30 -4.96 19.02
C HIS A 77 7.33 -5.74 17.70
N GLU A 78 6.44 -6.72 17.50
CA GLU A 78 6.36 -7.51 16.28
C GLU A 78 5.58 -6.80 15.17
N TYR A 79 4.79 -5.76 15.51
CA TYR A 79 3.95 -5.03 14.56
C TYR A 79 4.75 -4.50 13.36
N GLY A 80 5.85 -3.80 13.62
CA GLY A 80 6.66 -3.18 12.58
C GLY A 80 7.27 -4.20 11.62
N PRO A 81 8.07 -5.17 12.11
CA PRO A 81 8.65 -6.22 11.28
C PRO A 81 7.60 -7.03 10.50
N LEU A 82 6.49 -7.42 11.15
CA LEU A 82 5.42 -8.16 10.49
C LEU A 82 4.76 -7.33 9.39
N PHE A 83 4.48 -6.05 9.63
CA PHE A 83 3.84 -5.20 8.63
C PHE A 83 4.74 -4.99 7.41
N LEU A 84 6.04 -4.79 7.60
CA LEU A 84 6.97 -4.63 6.49
C LEU A 84 7.10 -5.91 5.65
N ARG A 85 7.11 -7.08 6.31
CA ARG A 85 7.09 -8.38 5.63
C ARG A 85 5.79 -8.59 4.84
N TYR A 86 4.65 -8.21 5.41
CA TYR A 86 3.36 -8.20 4.72
C TYR A 86 3.38 -7.29 3.49
N ALA A 87 3.75 -6.02 3.66
CA ALA A 87 3.70 -5.02 2.60
C ALA A 87 4.60 -5.36 1.41
N ALA A 88 5.72 -6.06 1.64
CA ALA A 88 6.61 -6.51 0.57
C ALA A 88 5.97 -7.50 -0.41
N ALA A 89 4.97 -8.27 0.02
CA ALA A 89 4.28 -9.27 -0.80
C ALA A 89 2.84 -8.87 -1.18
N HIS A 90 2.32 -7.76 -0.64
CA HIS A 90 0.91 -7.38 -0.76
C HIS A 90 0.78 -5.90 -1.16
N PRO A 91 0.74 -5.58 -2.47
CA PRO A 91 0.35 -4.27 -2.95
C PRO A 91 -0.99 -3.81 -2.34
N MET A 92 -1.15 -2.51 -2.09
CA MET A 92 -2.37 -1.98 -1.49
C MET A 92 -3.47 -1.86 -2.56
N THR A 93 -4.62 -2.50 -2.34
CA THR A 93 -5.74 -2.52 -3.31
C THR A 93 -6.96 -1.70 -2.86
N ASP A 94 -7.38 -1.83 -1.59
CA ASP A 94 -8.74 -1.45 -1.17
C ASP A 94 -8.78 -0.52 0.07
N GLY A 95 -7.87 0.44 0.14
CA GLY A 95 -7.80 1.46 1.19
C GLY A 95 -7.35 0.94 2.56
N TYR A 96 -7.06 1.87 3.49
CA TYR A 96 -6.34 1.53 4.73
C TYR A 96 -7.11 0.67 5.74
N ARG A 97 -8.45 0.73 5.78
CA ARG A 97 -9.25 -0.12 6.69
C ARG A 97 -9.25 -1.57 6.24
N THR A 98 -9.43 -1.79 4.94
CA THR A 98 -9.35 -3.14 4.35
C THR A 98 -7.93 -3.67 4.51
N ASP A 99 -6.94 -2.82 4.27
CA ASP A 99 -5.52 -3.18 4.42
C ASP A 99 -5.16 -3.60 5.86
N ALA A 100 -5.66 -2.89 6.87
CA ALA A 100 -5.51 -3.27 8.27
C ALA A 100 -6.08 -4.69 8.55
N ARG A 101 -7.26 -4.98 8.00
CA ARG A 101 -7.92 -6.29 8.14
C ARG A 101 -7.18 -7.40 7.41
N THR A 102 -6.68 -7.13 6.20
CA THR A 102 -5.91 -8.08 5.40
C THR A 102 -4.56 -8.37 6.06
N PHE A 103 -3.86 -7.35 6.54
CA PHE A 103 -2.64 -7.50 7.31
C PHE A 103 -2.87 -8.39 8.56
N ALA A 104 -3.91 -8.11 9.34
CA ALA A 104 -4.22 -8.90 10.53
C ALA A 104 -4.54 -10.37 10.19
N THR A 105 -5.30 -10.61 9.11
CA THR A 105 -5.58 -11.97 8.61
C THR A 105 -4.29 -12.67 8.18
N TRP A 106 -3.43 -11.99 7.43
CA TRP A 106 -2.13 -12.51 7.00
C TRP A 106 -1.21 -12.79 8.19
N ALA A 107 -1.21 -11.95 9.22
CA ALA A 107 -0.35 -12.16 10.39
C ALA A 107 -0.70 -13.49 11.08
N LEU A 108 -2.00 -13.80 11.21
CA LEU A 108 -2.46 -15.09 11.76
C LEU A 108 -2.00 -16.31 10.95
N THR A 109 -1.78 -16.18 9.64
CA THR A 109 -1.24 -17.29 8.83
C THR A 109 0.28 -17.33 8.86
N ALA A 110 0.93 -16.17 8.96
CA ALA A 110 2.37 -16.04 8.94
C ALA A 110 3.05 -16.47 10.26
N ASP A 111 2.33 -16.45 11.39
CA ASP A 111 2.80 -17.02 12.66
C ASP A 111 1.67 -17.78 13.40
N PRO A 112 1.60 -19.11 13.21
CA PRO A 112 0.62 -19.96 13.88
C PRO A 112 0.78 -20.04 15.40
N THR A 113 1.98 -19.78 15.92
CA THR A 113 2.36 -20.01 17.32
C THR A 113 2.50 -18.72 18.13
N ALA A 114 2.30 -17.57 17.50
CA ALA A 114 2.44 -16.27 18.13
C ALA A 114 1.56 -16.11 19.39
N THR A 115 2.14 -15.51 20.43
CA THR A 115 1.47 -15.26 21.70
C THR A 115 0.33 -14.24 21.57
N TRP A 116 0.43 -13.28 20.65
CA TRP A 116 -0.62 -12.29 20.35
C TRP A 116 -1.81 -12.86 19.56
N ARG A 117 -1.70 -14.09 19.03
CA ARG A 117 -2.69 -14.69 18.13
C ARG A 117 -4.12 -14.66 18.71
N PRO A 118 -4.39 -15.10 19.96
CA PRO A 118 -5.76 -15.11 20.48
C PRO A 118 -6.36 -13.70 20.61
N ALA A 119 -5.52 -12.69 20.89
CA ALA A 119 -5.96 -11.30 20.97
C ALA A 119 -6.30 -10.74 19.57
N LEU A 120 -5.49 -11.07 18.56
CA LEU A 120 -5.73 -10.66 17.18
C LEU A 120 -6.97 -11.35 16.58
N GLU A 121 -7.20 -12.62 16.90
CA GLU A 121 -8.42 -13.34 16.48
C GLU A 121 -9.69 -12.69 17.05
N ARG A 122 -9.68 -12.31 18.33
CA ARG A 122 -10.79 -11.58 18.97
C ARG A 122 -11.03 -10.20 18.34
N HIS A 123 -9.96 -9.51 17.94
CA HIS A 123 -10.04 -8.22 17.28
C HIS A 123 -10.69 -8.32 15.88
N LEU A 124 -10.35 -9.36 15.11
CA LEU A 124 -10.95 -9.60 13.80
C LEU A 124 -12.41 -10.09 13.85
N HIS A 125 -12.75 -10.84 14.90
CA HIS A 125 -14.06 -11.46 15.08
C HIS A 125 -14.68 -11.05 16.42
N PRO A 126 -15.05 -9.77 16.59
CA PRO A 126 -15.71 -9.33 17.81
C PRO A 126 -17.01 -10.12 17.96
N LYS A 127 -17.19 -10.78 19.11
CA LYS A 127 -18.46 -11.46 19.41
C LYS A 127 -19.57 -10.42 19.32
N ARG A 128 -20.52 -10.62 18.40
CA ARG A 128 -21.76 -9.84 18.37
C ARG A 128 -22.49 -10.12 19.67
N HIS A 129 -22.48 -9.17 20.59
CA HIS A 129 -23.36 -9.23 21.75
C HIS A 129 -24.77 -8.99 21.22
N TRP A 130 -25.56 -10.06 21.12
CA TRP A 130 -26.99 -9.94 20.91
C TRP A 130 -27.57 -9.27 22.16
N TRP A 131 -28.21 -8.12 21.97
CA TRP A 131 -28.93 -7.44 23.05
C TRP A 131 -30.04 -8.37 23.57
N ARG A 132 -29.97 -8.78 24.84
CA ARG A 132 -31.14 -9.28 25.56
C ARG A 132 -32.01 -8.07 25.90
N ARG A 133 -33.21 -8.05 25.34
CA ARG A 133 -34.31 -7.18 25.76
C ARG A 133 -34.99 -7.77 26.99
#